data_AF-A0A933KCH5-F1
#
_entry.id   AF-A0A933KCH5-F1
#
_cell.length_a   1.000
_cell.length_b   1.000
_cell.length_c   1.000
_cell.angle_alpha   90.00
_cell.angle_beta   90.00
_cell.angle_gamma   90.00
#
_symmetry.space_group_name_H-M   'P 1'
#
loop_
_entity.id
_entity.type
_entity.pdbx_description
1 polymer ?
#
loop_
_entity_poly.entity_id
_entity_poly.type
_entity_poly.pdbx_seq_one_letter_code
_entity_poly.pdbx_strand_id
1 'polypeptide(L)'
;MEKEQTLDDERFWKTKLAAWIHDPAEKALVLFHDPRGHEGGTVAELRKALFEGERLGSDLKRLIHKADRCAAAGDRPQFPKGVDERVDFVTRPVLIHPLTARPYDIVEGFGDLDQHQLKALSFEHFDELRVESEKGIDWYRTFLNFWWNGPHLPHREHRQLRTLWQLLPADTRVPDHTIWDHLSLTSALAGALCRGQKAALLSVSLGPVQGFIAQARTTSDLWAGSHLLSRLAWEAMR
;
A
#
# COMPACT_ATOMS: atom_id res chain seq x y z
N MET A 1 2.84 -9.61 -30.92
CA MET A 1 2.04 -8.47 -30.44
C MET A 1 1.09 -8.85 -29.31
N GLU A 2 -0.03 -9.54 -29.55
CA GLU A 2 -1.02 -9.80 -28.47
C GLU A 2 -0.47 -10.66 -27.32
N LYS A 3 0.23 -11.77 -27.63
CA LYS A 3 0.90 -12.61 -26.61
C LYS A 3 2.03 -11.88 -25.84
N GLU A 4 2.67 -10.91 -26.48
CA GLU A 4 3.80 -10.17 -25.90
C GLU A 4 3.29 -9.05 -24.97
N GLN A 5 2.17 -8.43 -25.35
CA GLN A 5 1.43 -7.48 -24.54
C GLN A 5 0.83 -8.14 -23.30
N THR A 6 0.27 -9.35 -23.42
CA THR A 6 -0.23 -10.11 -22.25
C THR A 6 0.87 -10.51 -21.27
N LEU A 7 2.08 -10.82 -21.75
CA LEU A 7 3.22 -11.17 -20.90
C LEU A 7 3.83 -9.95 -20.20
N ASP A 8 3.88 -8.79 -20.89
CA ASP A 8 4.30 -7.52 -20.26
C ASP A 8 3.31 -7.08 -19.18
N ASP A 9 2.00 -7.23 -19.43
CA ASP A 9 0.96 -6.92 -18.44
C ASP A 9 1.01 -7.86 -17.24
N GLU A 10 1.21 -9.16 -17.44
CA GLU A 10 1.36 -10.10 -16.33
C GLU A 10 2.59 -9.76 -15.47
N ARG A 11 3.75 -9.50 -16.10
CA ARG A 11 4.97 -9.09 -15.40
C ARG A 11 4.77 -7.78 -14.63
N PHE A 12 4.03 -6.83 -15.21
CA PHE A 12 3.70 -5.57 -14.57
C PHE A 12 2.88 -5.79 -13.29
N TRP A 13 1.77 -6.54 -13.35
CA TRP A 13 0.93 -6.79 -12.18
C TRP A 13 1.62 -7.65 -11.12
N LYS A 14 2.38 -8.69 -11.53
CA LYS A 14 3.25 -9.46 -10.62
C LYS A 14 4.24 -8.56 -9.89
N THR A 15 4.86 -7.61 -10.60
CA THR A 15 5.82 -6.67 -9.99
C THR A 15 5.15 -5.74 -8.99
N LYS A 16 3.98 -5.18 -9.35
CA LYS A 16 3.21 -4.31 -8.46
C LYS A 16 2.76 -5.04 -7.20
N LEU A 17 2.31 -6.29 -7.31
CA LEU A 17 1.91 -7.11 -6.17
C LEU A 17 3.12 -7.50 -5.30
N ALA A 18 4.22 -7.94 -5.90
CA ALA A 18 5.45 -8.26 -5.18
C ALA A 18 6.02 -7.05 -4.42
N ALA A 19 5.91 -5.85 -4.99
CA ALA A 19 6.27 -4.59 -4.35
C ALA A 19 5.29 -4.20 -3.23
N TRP A 20 3.99 -4.45 -3.42
CA TRP A 20 2.97 -4.18 -2.40
C TRP A 20 3.15 -5.04 -1.14
N ILE A 21 3.56 -6.30 -1.28
CA ILE A 21 3.76 -7.21 -0.14
C ILE A 21 5.20 -7.21 0.39
N HIS A 22 6.06 -6.29 -0.05
CA HIS A 22 7.48 -6.36 0.33
C HIS A 22 7.71 -6.12 1.82
N ASP A 23 6.87 -5.27 2.42
CA ASP A 23 6.75 -5.03 3.84
C ASP A 23 5.41 -5.57 4.35
N PRO A 24 5.36 -6.15 5.55
CA PRO A 24 4.09 -6.55 6.17
C PRO A 24 3.34 -5.32 6.69
N ALA A 25 2.01 -5.41 6.75
CA ALA A 25 1.18 -4.33 7.29
C ALA A 25 1.43 -4.11 8.80
N GLU A 26 1.71 -5.18 9.53
CA GLU A 26 2.07 -5.20 10.94
C GLU A 26 3.53 -4.80 11.23
N LYS A 27 4.29 -4.29 10.23
CA LYS A 27 5.73 -3.97 10.35
C LYS A 27 6.08 -3.22 11.62
N ALA A 28 5.35 -2.16 11.95
CA ALA A 28 5.63 -1.34 13.14
C ALA A 28 5.53 -2.11 14.46
N LEU A 29 4.81 -3.24 14.49
CA LEU A 29 4.61 -4.10 15.65
C LEU A 29 5.64 -5.25 15.73
N VAL A 30 6.22 -5.66 14.59
CA VAL A 30 7.07 -6.87 14.51
C VAL A 30 8.56 -6.58 14.32
N LEU A 31 8.92 -5.44 13.70
CA LEU A 31 10.27 -5.17 13.16
C LEU A 31 11.43 -5.31 14.18
N PHE A 32 11.18 -5.04 15.46
CA PHE A 32 12.19 -5.11 16.52
C PHE A 32 11.88 -6.11 17.63
N HIS A 33 10.78 -6.85 17.49
CA HIS A 33 10.29 -7.77 18.50
C HIS A 33 10.27 -9.23 18.02
N ASP A 34 10.60 -9.49 16.74
CA ASP A 34 10.82 -10.83 16.18
C ASP A 34 12.30 -11.07 15.78
N PRO A 35 12.97 -12.11 16.32
CA PRO A 35 14.31 -12.53 15.92
C PRO A 35 14.49 -12.85 14.42
N ARG A 36 13.40 -13.14 13.69
CA ARG A 36 13.43 -13.44 12.25
C ARG A 36 13.32 -12.20 11.36
N GLY A 37 13.05 -11.02 11.93
CA GLY A 37 12.83 -9.76 11.20
C GLY A 37 11.48 -9.70 10.46
N HIS A 38 11.18 -8.54 9.87
CA HIS A 38 9.89 -8.26 9.19
C HIS A 38 9.72 -8.93 7.81
N GLU A 39 10.81 -9.37 7.18
CA GLU A 39 10.74 -10.17 5.94
C GLU A 39 10.41 -11.66 6.24
N GLY A 40 10.42 -12.07 7.52
CA GLY A 40 9.99 -13.38 8.01
C GLY A 40 8.54 -13.35 8.52
N GLY A 41 7.80 -14.45 8.33
CA GLY A 41 6.37 -14.51 8.68
C GLY A 41 5.49 -14.16 7.48
N THR A 42 4.58 -13.19 7.63
CA THR A 42 3.54 -12.85 6.65
C THR A 42 4.07 -12.65 5.23
N VAL A 43 5.12 -11.84 5.06
CA VAL A 43 5.73 -11.60 3.73
C VAL A 43 6.26 -12.89 3.10
N ALA A 44 6.91 -13.75 3.89
CA ALA A 44 7.45 -15.00 3.40
C ALA A 44 6.35 -16.00 3.01
N GLU A 45 5.31 -16.12 3.84
CA GLU A 45 4.16 -16.99 3.56
C GLU A 45 3.36 -16.48 2.36
N LEU A 46 3.10 -15.17 2.23
CA LEU A 46 2.46 -14.59 1.05
C LEU A 46 3.30 -14.77 -0.21
N ARG A 47 4.62 -14.60 -0.13
CA ARG A 47 5.51 -14.87 -1.27
C ARG A 47 5.44 -16.34 -1.71
N LYS A 48 5.41 -17.25 -0.75
CA LYS A 48 5.29 -18.69 -1.02
C LYS A 48 3.92 -19.03 -1.63
N ALA A 49 2.84 -18.49 -1.07
CA ALA A 49 1.48 -18.74 -1.52
C ALA A 49 1.19 -18.13 -2.91
N LEU A 50 1.66 -16.91 -3.15
CA LEU A 50 1.39 -16.19 -4.40
C LEU A 50 2.33 -16.61 -5.53
N PHE A 51 3.61 -16.81 -5.25
CA PHE A 51 4.61 -17.08 -6.30
C PHE A 51 5.03 -18.55 -6.33
N GLU A 52 4.23 -19.47 -5.77
CA GLU A 52 4.47 -20.93 -5.77
C GLU A 52 5.86 -21.35 -5.26
N GLY A 53 6.44 -20.55 -4.36
CA GLY A 53 7.82 -20.75 -3.90
C GLY A 53 8.90 -20.43 -4.94
N GLU A 54 8.54 -19.92 -6.13
CA GLU A 54 9.47 -19.29 -7.04
C GLU A 54 10.19 -18.16 -6.29
N ARG A 55 11.52 -18.26 -6.24
CA ARG A 55 12.31 -17.14 -5.76
C ARG A 55 12.11 -16.01 -6.75
N LEU A 56 11.54 -14.89 -6.28
CA LEU A 56 11.55 -13.63 -7.01
C LEU A 56 12.95 -13.44 -7.61
N GLY A 57 13.03 -13.35 -8.94
CA GLY A 57 14.29 -13.22 -9.64
C GLY A 57 15.12 -12.07 -9.05
N SER A 58 16.44 -12.22 -9.05
CA SER A 58 17.36 -11.21 -8.49
C SER A 58 17.14 -9.81 -9.08
N ASP A 59 16.73 -9.74 -10.35
CA ASP A 59 16.40 -8.49 -11.02
C ASP A 59 15.12 -7.83 -10.49
N LEU A 60 14.07 -8.62 -10.24
CA LEU A 60 12.82 -8.11 -9.65
C LEU A 60 13.05 -7.63 -8.22
N LYS A 61 13.83 -8.37 -7.41
CA LYS A 61 14.21 -7.92 -6.06
C LYS A 61 14.97 -6.60 -6.09
N ARG A 62 15.94 -6.46 -7.00
CA ARG A 62 16.72 -5.23 -7.16
C ARG A 62 15.84 -4.05 -7.57
N LEU A 63 14.86 -4.31 -8.43
CA LEU A 63 13.90 -3.31 -8.87
C LEU A 63 12.99 -2.86 -7.73
N ILE A 64 12.42 -3.80 -6.97
CA ILE A 64 11.58 -3.48 -5.80
C ILE A 64 12.40 -2.71 -4.78
N HIS A 65 13.63 -3.12 -4.49
CA HIS A 65 14.52 -2.39 -3.57
C HIS A 65 14.84 -0.97 -4.05
N LYS A 66 14.98 -0.77 -5.37
CA LYS A 66 15.14 0.57 -5.94
C LYS A 66 13.88 1.41 -5.76
N ALA A 67 12.70 0.81 -5.98
CA ALA A 67 11.41 1.47 -5.81
C ALA A 67 11.15 1.87 -4.35
N ASP A 68 11.36 0.95 -3.41
CA ASP A 68 11.28 1.19 -1.95
C ASP A 68 12.20 2.34 -1.53
N ARG A 69 13.47 2.30 -1.94
CA ARG A 69 14.40 3.41 -1.66
C ARG A 69 13.94 4.76 -2.21
N CYS A 70 13.33 4.77 -3.39
CA CYS A 70 12.78 5.99 -3.98
C CYS A 70 11.55 6.48 -3.22
N ALA A 71 10.65 5.58 -2.82
CA ALA A 71 9.48 5.89 -2.00
C ALA A 71 9.90 6.44 -0.64
N ALA A 72 10.76 5.72 0.08
CA ALA A 72 11.27 6.12 1.39
C ALA A 72 12.08 7.43 1.36
N ALA A 73 12.62 7.84 0.22
CA ALA A 73 13.26 9.16 0.08
C ALA A 73 12.24 10.31 -0.06
N GLY A 74 11.02 10.02 -0.49
CA GLY A 74 9.89 10.95 -0.53
C GLY A 74 9.08 10.96 0.77
N ASP A 75 8.99 9.82 1.47
CA ASP A 75 8.16 9.66 2.67
C ASP A 75 8.75 10.31 3.92
N ARG A 76 10.09 10.37 4.03
CA ARG A 76 10.78 10.80 5.26
C ARG A 76 12.05 11.60 5.00
N PRO A 77 12.46 12.48 5.93
CA PRO A 77 13.76 13.15 5.87
C PRO A 77 14.93 12.16 5.98
N GLN A 78 16.09 12.60 5.51
CA GLN A 78 17.34 11.85 5.66
C GLN A 78 17.88 12.03 7.09
N PHE A 79 18.11 10.92 7.79
CA PHE A 79 18.69 10.93 9.13
C PHE A 79 20.22 10.79 9.09
N PRO A 80 20.96 11.50 9.97
CA PRO A 80 22.38 11.23 10.17
C PRO A 80 22.62 9.78 10.57
N LYS A 81 23.75 9.20 10.14
CA LYS A 81 24.14 7.84 10.55
C LYS A 81 24.31 7.80 12.08
N GLY A 82 23.70 6.79 12.71
CA GLY A 82 23.79 6.57 14.16
C GLY A 82 22.69 7.23 14.98
N VAL A 83 21.81 8.03 14.37
CA VAL A 83 20.58 8.50 15.03
C VAL A 83 19.54 7.38 14.92
N ASP A 84 19.12 6.87 16.08
CA ASP A 84 18.20 5.75 16.18
C ASP A 84 17.02 6.04 17.13
N GLU A 85 16.58 7.29 17.16
CA GLU A 85 15.38 7.69 17.88
C GLU A 85 14.15 7.22 17.12
N ARG A 86 13.43 6.25 17.70
CA ARG A 86 12.24 5.63 17.14
C ARG A 86 11.17 5.51 18.21
N VAL A 87 9.91 5.57 17.80
CA VAL A 87 8.79 5.21 18.67
C VAL A 87 8.75 3.68 18.81
N ASP A 88 8.70 3.18 20.04
CA ASP A 88 8.36 1.78 20.29
C ASP A 88 6.85 1.62 20.17
N PHE A 89 6.42 1.14 19.00
CA PHE A 89 5.00 1.04 18.67
C PHE A 89 4.27 -0.07 19.45
N VAL A 90 5.00 -0.94 20.14
CA VAL A 90 4.41 -1.98 21.00
C VAL A 90 4.16 -1.44 22.40
N THR A 91 5.14 -0.75 22.99
CA THR A 91 5.03 -0.31 24.39
C THR A 91 4.47 1.10 24.55
N ARG A 92 4.75 2.01 23.60
CA ARG A 92 4.29 3.40 23.64
C ARG A 92 3.96 3.90 22.23
N PRO A 93 2.93 3.36 21.57
CA PRO A 93 2.52 3.79 20.24
C PRO A 93 2.07 5.25 20.22
N VAL A 94 2.65 6.01 19.28
CA VAL A 94 2.33 7.41 19.01
C VAL A 94 2.20 7.60 17.51
N LEU A 95 1.09 8.20 17.09
CA LEU A 95 0.92 8.72 15.72
C LEU A 95 1.11 10.22 15.71
N ILE A 96 1.69 10.76 14.64
CA ILE A 96 1.86 12.19 14.44
C ILE A 96 0.97 12.62 13.28
N HIS A 97 0.10 13.61 13.49
CA HIS A 97 -0.74 14.08 12.40
C HIS A 97 0.09 14.85 11.36
N PRO A 98 0.05 14.47 10.06
CA PRO A 98 1.01 14.94 9.05
C PRO A 98 0.99 16.46 8.82
N LEU A 99 -0.19 17.11 8.92
CA LEU A 99 -0.28 18.56 8.72
C LEU A 99 -0.03 19.41 9.98
N THR A 100 -0.36 18.90 11.17
CA THR A 100 -0.33 19.70 12.41
C THR A 100 0.86 19.37 13.29
N ALA A 101 1.58 18.29 12.96
CA ALA A 101 2.61 17.68 13.80
C ALA A 101 2.12 17.32 15.22
N ARG A 102 0.81 17.27 15.46
CA ARG A 102 0.24 16.95 16.76
C ARG A 102 0.43 15.46 17.04
N PRO A 103 1.01 15.08 18.21
CA PRO A 103 1.09 13.69 18.62
C PRO A 103 -0.25 13.18 19.16
N TYR A 104 -0.52 11.91 18.91
CA TYR A 104 -1.66 11.14 19.40
C TYR A 104 -1.15 9.85 20.02
N ASP A 105 -1.18 9.77 21.36
CA ASP A 105 -0.87 8.55 22.09
C ASP A 105 -2.00 7.52 21.89
N ILE A 106 -1.63 6.27 21.59
CA ILE A 106 -2.59 5.17 21.45
C ILE A 106 -2.67 4.42 22.78
N VAL A 107 -3.64 4.80 23.60
CA VAL A 107 -3.73 4.39 25.02
C VAL A 107 -4.19 2.93 25.21
N GLU A 108 -5.00 2.39 24.28
CA GLU A 108 -5.56 1.03 24.37
C GLU A 108 -4.79 -0.01 23.53
N GLY A 109 -3.71 0.39 22.85
CA GLY A 109 -2.80 -0.50 22.13
C GLY A 109 -3.47 -1.44 21.10
N PHE A 110 -2.80 -2.56 20.80
CA PHE A 110 -3.22 -3.57 19.81
C PHE A 110 -3.99 -4.76 20.42
N GLY A 111 -4.48 -4.62 21.66
CA GLY A 111 -5.06 -5.73 22.44
C GLY A 111 -4.02 -6.76 22.89
N ASP A 112 -4.47 -7.85 23.54
CA ASP A 112 -3.62 -8.96 24.03
C ASP A 112 -3.09 -9.87 22.90
N LEU A 113 -3.13 -9.44 21.64
CA LEU A 113 -2.69 -10.26 20.52
C LEU A 113 -1.18 -10.35 20.51
N ASP A 114 -0.68 -11.58 20.59
CA ASP A 114 0.74 -11.82 20.40
C ASP A 114 1.14 -11.64 18.92
N GLN A 115 2.45 -11.54 18.66
CA GLN A 115 2.96 -11.34 17.31
C GLN A 115 2.63 -12.48 16.35
N HIS A 116 2.49 -13.71 16.86
CA HIS A 116 2.17 -14.87 16.03
C HIS A 116 0.72 -14.79 15.55
N GLN A 117 -0.20 -14.41 16.43
CA GLN A 117 -1.60 -14.17 16.11
C GLN A 117 -1.74 -13.01 15.11
N LEU A 118 -1.00 -11.91 15.29
CA LEU A 118 -1.03 -10.77 14.34
C LEU A 118 -0.55 -11.17 12.93
N LYS A 119 0.52 -11.99 12.84
CA LYS A 119 1.02 -12.48 11.55
C LYS A 119 0.06 -13.46 10.89
N ALA A 120 -0.53 -14.37 11.67
CA ALA A 120 -1.53 -15.29 11.17
C ALA A 120 -2.75 -14.52 10.63
N LEU A 121 -3.25 -13.55 11.40
CA LEU A 121 -4.34 -12.65 11.00
C LEU A 121 -4.01 -11.90 9.71
N SER A 122 -2.80 -11.34 9.61
CA SER A 122 -2.37 -10.62 8.41
C SER A 122 -2.28 -11.55 7.21
N PHE A 123 -1.73 -12.75 7.37
CA PHE A 123 -1.62 -13.71 6.30
C PHE A 123 -3.00 -14.16 5.82
N GLU A 124 -3.88 -14.57 6.73
CA GLU A 124 -5.25 -14.99 6.43
C GLU A 124 -6.01 -13.88 5.68
N HIS A 125 -5.94 -12.64 6.16
CA HIS A 125 -6.56 -11.49 5.50
C HIS A 125 -6.12 -11.35 4.05
N PHE A 126 -4.81 -11.39 3.77
CA PHE A 126 -4.32 -11.24 2.40
C PHE A 126 -4.52 -12.49 1.53
N ASP A 127 -4.52 -13.70 2.12
CA ASP A 127 -4.83 -14.93 1.40
C ASP A 127 -6.28 -14.93 0.91
N GLU A 128 -7.22 -14.44 1.73
CA GLU A 128 -8.63 -14.25 1.36
C GLU A 128 -8.84 -13.23 0.24
N LEU A 129 -7.92 -12.28 0.07
CA LEU A 129 -7.97 -11.28 -1.01
C LEU A 129 -7.42 -11.80 -2.34
N ARG A 130 -6.84 -13.00 -2.39
CA ARG A 130 -6.36 -13.61 -3.64
C ARG A 130 -7.54 -13.91 -4.57
N VAL A 131 -7.36 -13.61 -5.86
CA VAL A 131 -8.35 -13.89 -6.89
C VAL A 131 -7.80 -14.97 -7.83
N GLU A 132 -8.48 -16.11 -7.87
CA GLU A 132 -8.14 -17.23 -8.76
C GLU A 132 -8.75 -17.06 -10.16
N SER A 133 -8.08 -17.64 -11.15
CA SER A 133 -8.53 -17.78 -12.54
C SER A 133 -8.30 -19.21 -13.04
N GLU A 134 -8.80 -19.53 -14.23
CA GLU A 134 -8.59 -20.85 -14.87
C GLU A 134 -7.10 -21.20 -15.09
N LYS A 135 -6.21 -20.20 -15.09
CA LYS A 135 -4.77 -20.35 -15.35
C LYS A 135 -3.90 -20.12 -14.11
N GLY A 136 -4.49 -20.15 -12.91
CA GLY A 136 -3.84 -19.75 -11.66
C GLY A 136 -4.25 -18.34 -11.24
N ILE A 137 -3.37 -17.61 -10.56
CA ILE A 137 -3.71 -16.32 -9.94
C ILE A 137 -4.03 -15.25 -11.01
N ASP A 138 -5.16 -14.55 -10.83
CA ASP A 138 -5.44 -13.29 -11.55
C ASP A 138 -4.66 -12.16 -10.89
N TRP A 139 -3.47 -11.88 -11.41
CA TRP A 139 -2.55 -10.88 -10.84
C TRP A 139 -3.12 -9.47 -10.78
N TYR A 140 -3.91 -9.08 -11.79
CA TYR A 140 -4.52 -7.77 -11.86
C TYR A 140 -5.60 -7.62 -10.79
N ARG A 141 -6.55 -8.54 -10.73
CA ARG A 141 -7.63 -8.50 -9.75
C ARG A 141 -7.12 -8.70 -8.33
N THR A 142 -6.15 -9.60 -8.14
CA THR A 142 -5.48 -9.80 -6.84
C THR A 142 -4.80 -8.51 -6.40
N PHE A 143 -4.01 -7.85 -7.26
CA PHE A 143 -3.39 -6.58 -6.91
C PHE A 143 -4.42 -5.51 -6.54
N LEU A 144 -5.48 -5.33 -7.33
CA LEU A 144 -6.52 -4.34 -7.01
C LEU A 144 -7.24 -4.67 -5.70
N ASN A 145 -7.49 -5.94 -5.41
CA ASN A 145 -8.12 -6.38 -4.18
C ASN A 145 -7.21 -6.12 -2.97
N PHE A 146 -5.92 -6.41 -3.09
CA PHE A 146 -4.91 -6.09 -2.06
C PHE A 146 -4.81 -4.58 -1.82
N TRP A 147 -4.76 -3.78 -2.88
CA TRP A 147 -4.69 -2.32 -2.78
C TRP A 147 -5.93 -1.72 -2.12
N TRP A 148 -7.12 -2.16 -2.54
CA TRP A 148 -8.38 -1.60 -2.08
C TRP A 148 -8.82 -2.11 -0.70
N ASN A 149 -8.71 -3.43 -0.47
CA ASN A 149 -9.21 -4.08 0.74
C ASN A 149 -8.12 -4.46 1.75
N GLY A 150 -6.84 -4.40 1.40
CA GLY A 150 -5.71 -4.63 2.31
C GLY A 150 -5.78 -3.80 3.60
N PRO A 151 -6.06 -2.48 3.52
CA PRO A 151 -6.22 -1.64 4.71
C PRO A 151 -7.46 -1.97 5.56
N HIS A 152 -8.37 -2.84 5.11
CA HIS A 152 -9.67 -3.05 5.76
C HIS A 152 -9.84 -4.46 6.30
N LEU A 153 -9.31 -4.72 7.50
CA LEU A 153 -9.48 -6.01 8.18
C LEU A 153 -10.97 -6.37 8.36
N PRO A 154 -11.38 -7.62 8.05
CA PRO A 154 -12.76 -8.09 8.17
C PRO A 154 -13.18 -8.40 9.61
N HIS A 155 -12.22 -8.65 10.51
CA HIS A 155 -12.45 -9.17 11.87
C HIS A 155 -13.24 -8.21 12.77
N ARG A 156 -14.54 -8.47 12.91
CA ARG A 156 -15.48 -7.63 13.69
C ARG A 156 -15.18 -7.58 15.19
N GLU A 157 -14.48 -8.59 15.72
CA GLU A 157 -14.24 -8.74 17.15
C GLU A 157 -13.16 -7.78 17.70
N HIS A 158 -12.25 -7.29 16.84
CA HIS A 158 -11.18 -6.37 17.24
C HIS A 158 -11.36 -4.98 16.63
N ARG A 159 -12.38 -4.23 17.07
CA ARG A 159 -12.71 -2.89 16.55
C ARG A 159 -11.51 -1.91 16.59
N GLN A 160 -10.74 -1.92 17.67
CA GLN A 160 -9.56 -1.06 17.83
C GLN A 160 -8.47 -1.45 16.82
N LEU A 161 -8.15 -2.74 16.72
CA LEU A 161 -7.20 -3.25 15.74
C LEU A 161 -7.58 -2.86 14.30
N ARG A 162 -8.86 -2.96 13.92
CA ARG A 162 -9.32 -2.54 12.58
C ARG A 162 -9.04 -1.07 12.26
N THR A 163 -9.13 -0.20 13.27
CA THR A 163 -8.87 1.23 13.11
C THR A 163 -7.37 1.49 13.07
N LEU A 164 -6.62 0.89 13.99
CA LEU A 164 -5.17 1.03 14.05
C LEU A 164 -4.46 0.42 12.85
N TRP A 165 -4.97 -0.69 12.30
CA TRP A 165 -4.45 -1.33 11.09
C TRP A 165 -4.36 -0.36 9.91
N GLN A 166 -5.37 0.51 9.75
CA GLN A 166 -5.38 1.55 8.71
C GLN A 166 -4.36 2.66 8.95
N LEU A 167 -3.89 2.80 10.19
CA LEU A 167 -3.08 3.93 10.64
C LEU A 167 -1.65 3.51 11.03
N LEU A 168 -1.30 2.23 10.94
CA LEU A 168 0.03 1.73 11.25
C LEU A 168 1.07 2.47 10.42
N PRO A 169 2.14 3.03 11.05
CA PRO A 169 3.11 3.82 10.32
C PRO A 169 4.05 2.94 9.50
N ALA A 170 4.53 3.45 8.37
CA ALA A 170 5.57 2.76 7.59
C ALA A 170 6.94 2.82 8.28
N ASP A 171 7.22 3.92 8.97
CA ASP A 171 8.45 4.17 9.72
C ASP A 171 8.15 4.68 11.13
N THR A 172 8.58 3.94 12.16
CA THR A 172 8.36 4.33 13.55
C THR A 172 9.18 5.52 14.00
N ARG A 173 10.15 5.99 13.20
CA ARG A 173 10.90 7.24 13.44
C ARG A 173 10.13 8.47 12.97
N VAL A 174 9.21 8.29 12.01
CA VAL A 174 8.39 9.35 11.42
C VAL A 174 6.96 8.81 11.26
N PRO A 175 6.22 8.61 12.37
CA PRO A 175 4.93 7.93 12.35
C PRO A 175 3.78 8.86 11.90
N ASP A 176 3.96 9.53 10.76
CA ASP A 176 3.01 10.50 10.18
C ASP A 176 2.37 10.07 8.86
N HIS A 177 2.88 8.99 8.26
CA HIS A 177 2.35 8.35 7.06
C HIS A 177 2.15 6.86 7.31
N THR A 178 1.14 6.30 6.66
CA THR A 178 0.76 4.91 6.88
C THR A 178 1.67 3.98 6.07
N ILE A 179 1.76 2.72 6.51
CA ILE A 179 2.37 1.65 5.72
C ILE A 179 1.68 1.53 4.34
N TRP A 180 0.38 1.80 4.27
CA TRP A 180 -0.39 1.73 3.02
C TRP A 180 0.03 2.80 2.00
N ASP A 181 0.34 4.01 2.44
CA ASP A 181 0.85 5.07 1.58
C ASP A 181 2.22 4.69 1.00
N HIS A 182 3.10 4.18 1.86
CA HIS A 182 4.42 3.70 1.47
C HIS A 182 4.34 2.53 0.46
N LEU A 183 3.50 1.53 0.74
CA LEU A 183 3.29 0.38 -0.15
C LEU A 183 2.69 0.81 -1.50
N SER A 184 1.76 1.78 -1.49
CA SER A 184 1.17 2.36 -2.70
C SER A 184 2.23 3.04 -3.56
N LEU A 185 3.08 3.87 -2.96
CA LEU A 185 4.14 4.57 -3.67
C LEU A 185 5.20 3.61 -4.20
N THR A 186 5.64 2.65 -3.38
CA THR A 186 6.61 1.61 -3.77
C THR A 186 6.07 0.75 -4.93
N SER A 187 4.80 0.34 -4.88
CA SER A 187 4.14 -0.40 -5.96
C SER A 187 3.97 0.43 -7.24
N ALA A 188 3.65 1.72 -7.14
CA ALA A 188 3.57 2.63 -8.29
C ALA A 188 4.92 2.77 -8.98
N LEU A 189 5.99 3.04 -8.21
CA LEU A 189 7.35 3.17 -8.72
C LEU A 189 7.88 1.86 -9.31
N ALA A 190 7.63 0.72 -8.66
CA ALA A 190 8.04 -0.58 -9.18
C ALA A 190 7.37 -0.89 -10.53
N GLY A 191 6.06 -0.63 -10.66
CA GLY A 191 5.35 -0.79 -11.92
C GLY A 191 5.90 0.10 -13.04
N ALA A 192 6.22 1.36 -12.75
CA ALA A 192 6.83 2.26 -13.73
C ALA A 192 8.22 1.78 -14.18
N LEU A 193 9.03 1.32 -13.23
CA LEU A 193 10.41 0.86 -13.48
C LEU A 193 10.46 -0.48 -14.22
N CYS A 194 9.48 -1.39 -14.03
CA CYS A 194 9.55 -2.75 -14.58
C CYS A 194 9.40 -2.79 -16.11
N ARG A 195 8.75 -1.77 -16.68
CA ARG A 195 8.65 -1.54 -18.12
C ARG A 195 9.90 -0.89 -18.73
N GLY A 196 11.00 -0.78 -17.97
CA GLY A 196 12.25 -0.17 -18.42
C GLY A 196 12.19 1.35 -18.57
N GLN A 197 11.12 1.97 -18.07
CA GLN A 197 10.90 3.42 -18.16
C GLN A 197 11.41 4.12 -16.90
N LYS A 198 11.65 5.43 -17.01
CA LYS A 198 11.83 6.29 -15.84
C LYS A 198 10.46 6.62 -15.26
N ALA A 199 10.33 6.58 -13.94
CA ALA A 199 9.14 7.10 -13.28
C ALA A 199 9.00 8.60 -13.58
N ALA A 200 7.78 9.04 -13.88
CA ALA A 200 7.44 10.43 -14.14
C ALA A 200 6.16 10.79 -13.38
N LEU A 201 6.06 12.05 -12.96
CA LEU A 201 4.83 12.60 -12.40
C LEU A 201 3.97 13.14 -13.55
N LEU A 202 2.78 12.57 -13.72
CA LEU A 202 1.80 13.06 -14.68
C LEU A 202 0.77 13.92 -13.94
N SER A 203 0.64 15.18 -14.35
CA SER A 203 -0.38 16.11 -13.84
C SER A 203 -1.37 16.43 -14.97
N VAL A 204 -2.64 16.06 -14.77
CA VAL A 204 -3.73 16.33 -15.71
C VAL A 204 -4.74 17.26 -15.02
N SER A 205 -5.22 18.26 -15.76
CA SER A 205 -6.27 19.17 -15.27
C SER A 205 -7.40 19.25 -16.29
N LEU A 206 -8.62 18.97 -15.85
CA LEU A 206 -9.85 19.13 -16.62
C LEU A 206 -10.54 20.43 -16.21
N GLY A 207 -10.78 21.33 -17.17
CA GLY A 207 -11.43 22.60 -16.91
C GLY A 207 -12.00 23.26 -18.17
N PRO A 208 -12.76 24.37 -18.01
CA PRO A 208 -12.98 25.11 -16.77
C PRO A 208 -14.09 24.50 -15.88
N VAL A 209 -13.79 24.16 -14.62
CA VAL A 209 -14.77 23.56 -13.68
C VAL A 209 -15.86 24.56 -13.29
N GLN A 210 -15.47 25.71 -12.74
CA GLN A 210 -16.41 26.72 -12.25
C GLN A 210 -17.28 27.29 -13.37
N GLY A 211 -16.65 27.66 -14.49
CA GLY A 211 -17.36 28.22 -15.64
C GLY A 211 -18.39 27.26 -16.24
N PHE A 212 -18.08 25.96 -16.23
CA PHE A 212 -19.00 24.91 -16.71
C PHE A 212 -20.17 24.70 -15.75
N ILE A 213 -19.89 24.51 -14.45
CA ILE A 213 -20.92 24.26 -13.43
C ILE A 213 -21.87 25.46 -13.29
N ALA A 214 -21.33 26.69 -13.38
CA ALA A 214 -22.12 27.92 -13.25
C ALA A 214 -23.17 28.12 -14.36
N GLN A 215 -23.13 27.37 -15.46
CA GLN A 215 -24.17 27.43 -16.51
C GLN A 215 -25.48 26.72 -16.11
N ALA A 216 -25.48 25.98 -15.00
CA ALA A 216 -26.66 25.28 -14.52
C ALA A 216 -27.82 26.23 -14.23
N ARG A 217 -29.02 25.91 -14.72
CA ARG A 217 -30.25 26.67 -14.44
C ARG A 217 -31.12 26.01 -13.39
N THR A 218 -30.89 24.72 -13.16
CA THR A 218 -31.56 23.92 -12.13
C THR A 218 -30.53 23.19 -11.27
N THR A 219 -30.95 22.71 -10.10
CA THR A 219 -30.12 21.82 -9.25
C THR A 219 -29.79 20.50 -9.96
N SER A 220 -30.67 20.04 -10.86
CA SER A 220 -30.43 18.87 -11.70
C SER A 220 -29.28 19.13 -12.69
N ASP A 221 -29.25 20.29 -13.36
CA ASP A 221 -28.15 20.66 -14.25
C ASP A 221 -26.83 20.80 -13.49
N LEU A 222 -26.88 21.38 -12.27
CA LEU A 222 -25.72 21.55 -11.40
C LEU A 222 -25.10 20.19 -11.03
N TRP A 223 -25.94 19.25 -10.61
CA TRP A 223 -25.52 17.88 -10.30
C TRP A 223 -24.99 17.17 -11.55
N ALA A 224 -25.72 17.24 -12.67
CA ALA A 224 -25.34 16.58 -13.91
C ALA A 224 -24.00 17.12 -14.45
N GLY A 225 -23.78 18.44 -14.40
CA GLY A 225 -22.52 19.06 -14.79
C GLY A 225 -21.34 18.62 -13.90
N SER A 226 -21.54 18.60 -12.58
CA SER A 226 -20.53 18.13 -11.62
C SER A 226 -20.22 16.64 -11.79
N HIS A 227 -21.24 15.82 -12.03
CA HIS A 227 -21.11 14.40 -12.28
C HIS A 227 -20.40 14.12 -13.61
N LEU A 228 -20.71 14.88 -14.67
CA LEU A 228 -20.03 14.75 -15.96
C LEU A 228 -18.53 15.03 -15.85
N LEU A 229 -18.15 16.12 -15.17
CA LEU A 229 -16.74 16.43 -14.93
C LEU A 229 -16.03 15.30 -14.17
N SER A 230 -16.68 14.77 -13.14
CA SER A 230 -16.15 13.63 -12.37
C SER A 230 -16.01 12.38 -13.23
N ARG A 231 -16.99 12.11 -14.12
CA ARG A 231 -16.94 10.98 -15.04
C ARG A 231 -15.85 11.12 -16.10
N LEU A 232 -15.66 12.32 -16.65
CA LEU A 232 -14.58 12.59 -17.61
C LEU A 232 -13.20 12.39 -16.96
N ALA A 233 -13.03 12.84 -15.71
CA ALA A 233 -11.81 12.59 -14.96
C ALA A 233 -11.59 11.08 -14.72
N TRP A 234 -12.65 10.35 -14.36
CA TRP A 234 -12.59 8.90 -14.20
C TRP A 234 -12.20 8.18 -15.50
N GLU A 235 -12.83 8.51 -16.63
CA GLU A 235 -12.50 7.91 -17.93
C GLU A 235 -11.07 8.24 -18.39
N ALA A 236 -10.52 9.38 -17.99
CA ALA A 236 -9.13 9.72 -18.28
C ALA A 236 -8.11 8.93 -17.44
N MET A 237 -8.50 8.46 -16.25
CA MET A 237 -7.66 7.66 -15.36
C MET A 237 -7.75 6.15 -15.62
N ARG A 238 -8.86 5.69 -16.20
CA ARG A 238 -9.14 4.28 -16.51
C ARG A 238 -8.34 3.79 -17.71
#